data_AF-A0A3A4NMY4-F1
#
_entry.id   AF-A0A3A4NMY4-F1
#
_cell.length_a   1.000
_cell.length_b   1.000
_cell.length_c   1.000
_cell.angle_alpha   90.00
_cell.angle_beta   90.00
_cell.angle_gamma   90.00
#
_symmetry.space_group_name_H-M   'P 1'
#
loop_
_entity.id
_entity.type
_entity.pdbx_description
1 polymer ?
#
loop_
_entity_poly.entity_id
_entity_poly.type
_entity_poly.pdbx_seq_one_letter_code
_entity_poly.pdbx_strand_id
1 'polypeptide(L)'
;MKSMLNYLEELKQDTDKNEAEIVTMAIETGLRQLWKEKILGRYLKKEITRDEAIELVGIDLVELTEKQYDAMKEDVEWALNL
;
A
#
# COMPACT_ATOMS: atom_id res chain seq x y z
N MET A 1 9.51 11.20 -18.19
CA MET A 1 9.29 10.90 -16.76
C MET A 1 9.31 12.23 -16.02
N LYS A 2 8.22 12.63 -15.33
CA LYS A 2 8.24 13.87 -14.54
C LYS A 2 9.22 13.71 -13.39
N SER A 3 10.02 14.75 -13.12
CA SER A 3 10.91 14.77 -11.95
C SER A 3 10.11 15.02 -10.68
N MET A 4 10.68 14.68 -9.51
CA MET A 4 10.11 15.04 -8.21
C MET A 4 9.80 16.55 -8.12
N LEU A 5 10.67 17.39 -8.69
CA LEU A 5 10.49 18.84 -8.72
C LEU A 5 9.25 19.25 -9.50
N ASN A 6 8.94 18.57 -10.62
CA ASN A 6 7.73 18.85 -11.39
C ASN A 6 6.46 18.50 -10.59
N TYR A 7 6.48 17.40 -9.83
CA TYR A 7 5.35 17.02 -8.97
C TYR A 7 5.19 17.99 -7.80
N LEU A 8 6.29 18.44 -7.18
CA LEU A 8 6.24 19.44 -6.11
C LEU A 8 5.67 20.76 -6.61
N GLU A 9 6.07 21.20 -7.80
CA GLU A 9 5.57 22.46 -8.35
C GLU A 9 4.09 22.37 -8.74
N GLU A 10 3.65 21.27 -9.34
CA GLU A 10 2.21 21.03 -9.61
C GLU A 10 1.40 20.99 -8.30
N LEU A 11 1.87 20.26 -7.29
CA LEU A 11 1.19 20.19 -6.00
C LEU A 11 1.16 21.54 -5.28
N LYS A 12 2.19 22.37 -5.39
CA LYS A 12 2.18 23.75 -4.84
C LYS A 12 1.22 24.68 -5.58
N GLN A 13 0.98 24.44 -6.87
CA GLN A 13 0.01 25.23 -7.64
C GLN A 13 -1.43 24.82 -7.32
N ASP A 14 -1.65 23.52 -7.12
CA ASP A 14 -2.98 22.96 -6.86
C ASP A 14 -3.36 22.98 -5.37
N THR A 15 -2.37 23.07 -4.49
CA THR A 15 -2.55 23.11 -3.03
C THR A 15 -1.90 24.37 -2.48
N ASP A 16 -2.58 25.10 -1.59
CA ASP A 16 -2.06 26.30 -0.92
C ASP A 16 -1.00 25.94 0.16
N LYS A 17 -0.08 25.02 -0.18
CA LYS A 17 0.93 24.44 0.70
C LYS A 17 2.30 24.73 0.18
N ASN A 18 3.24 24.94 1.09
CA ASN A 18 4.64 25.10 0.72
C ASN A 18 5.33 23.75 0.43
N GLU A 19 6.53 23.81 -0.13
CA GLU A 19 7.32 22.63 -0.50
C GLU A 19 7.57 21.68 0.69
N ALA A 20 7.92 22.23 1.86
CA ALA A 20 8.20 21.43 3.04
C ALA A 20 6.95 20.69 3.55
N GLU A 21 5.79 21.33 3.51
CA GLU A 21 4.51 20.67 3.84
C GLU A 21 4.21 19.51 2.90
N ILE A 22 4.37 19.71 1.60
CA ILE A 22 4.10 18.66 0.60
C ILE A 22 5.08 17.50 0.75
N VAL A 23 6.37 17.78 0.96
CA VAL A 23 7.38 16.75 1.20
C VAL A 23 7.06 15.95 2.47
N THR A 24 6.72 16.62 3.59
CA THR A 24 6.31 15.93 4.82
C THR A 24 5.09 15.05 4.58
N MET A 25 4.06 15.56 3.89
CA MET A 25 2.87 14.77 3.55
C MET A 25 3.20 13.55 2.70
N ALA A 26 4.10 13.69 1.73
CA ALA A 26 4.56 12.58 0.89
C ALA A 26 5.30 11.52 1.71
N ILE A 27 6.21 11.93 2.60
CA ILE A 27 6.95 11.04 3.50
C ILE A 27 5.99 10.30 4.43
N GLU A 28 5.08 11.01 5.10
CA GLU A 28 4.12 10.38 6.00
C GLU A 28 3.21 9.38 5.28
N THR A 29 2.76 9.74 4.08
CA THR A 29 1.92 8.85 3.26
C THR A 29 2.69 7.62 2.82
N GLY A 30 3.95 7.79 2.40
CA GLY A 30 4.85 6.69 2.07
C GLY A 30 5.10 5.76 3.26
N LEU A 31 5.36 6.31 4.45
CA LEU A 31 5.56 5.53 5.67
C LEU A 31 4.31 4.73 6.05
N ARG A 32 3.13 5.35 5.99
CA ARG A 32 1.85 4.67 6.22
C ARG A 32 1.63 3.53 5.22
N GLN A 33 1.95 3.74 3.94
CA GLN A 33 1.83 2.72 2.91
C GLN A 33 2.78 1.55 3.15
N LEU A 34 4.07 1.83 3.38
CA LEU A 34 5.09 0.80 3.66
C LEU A 34 4.75 -0.02 4.91
N TRP A 35 4.21 0.64 5.94
CA TRP A 35 3.76 -0.05 7.15
C TRP A 35 2.62 -1.03 6.85
N LYS A 36 1.60 -0.60 6.10
CA LYS A 36 0.47 -1.45 5.70
C LYS A 36 0.95 -2.68 4.92
N GLU A 37 1.79 -2.47 3.91
CA GLU A 37 2.37 -3.54 3.09
C GLU A 37 3.14 -4.55 3.94
N LYS A 38 3.92 -4.08 4.91
CA LYS A 38 4.63 -4.94 5.85
C LYS A 38 3.65 -5.81 6.65
N ILE A 39 2.59 -5.24 7.23
CA ILE A 39 1.62 -6.00 8.03
C ILE A 39 0.90 -7.04 7.18
N LEU A 40 0.41 -6.67 6.01
CA LEU A 40 -0.27 -7.58 5.09
C LEU A 40 0.64 -8.72 4.63
N GLY A 41 1.92 -8.42 4.34
CA GLY A 41 2.90 -9.45 4.01
C GLY A 41 3.13 -10.45 5.13
N ARG A 42 3.15 -10.00 6.40
CA ARG A 42 3.22 -10.88 7.57
C ARG A 42 1.97 -11.73 7.72
N TYR A 43 0.80 -11.13 7.49
CA TYR A 43 -0.49 -11.84 7.51
C TYR A 43 -0.54 -12.98 6.49
N LEU A 44 -0.22 -12.69 5.21
CA LEU A 44 -0.21 -13.69 4.15
C LEU A 44 0.81 -14.82 4.39
N LYS A 45 1.92 -14.52 5.08
CA LYS A 45 2.91 -15.51 5.52
C LYS A 45 2.50 -16.28 6.77
N LYS A 46 1.31 -16.02 7.33
CA LYS A 46 0.78 -16.62 8.57
C LYS A 46 1.65 -16.33 9.80
N GLU A 47 2.38 -15.22 9.79
CA GLU A 47 3.21 -14.78 10.92
C GLU A 47 2.39 -14.01 11.97
N ILE A 48 1.22 -13.51 11.59
CA ILE A 48 0.22 -12.90 12.47
C ILE A 48 -1.16 -13.45 12.10
N THR A 49 -2.08 -13.41 13.06
CA THR A 49 -3.47 -13.82 12.87
C THR A 49 -4.26 -12.79 12.04
N ARG A 50 -5.42 -13.22 11.54
CA ARG A 50 -6.35 -12.35 10.82
C ARG A 50 -6.84 -11.20 11.71
N ASP A 51 -7.18 -11.50 12.96
CA ASP A 51 -7.69 -10.49 13.91
C ASP A 51 -6.61 -9.45 14.23
N GLU A 52 -5.37 -9.87 14.46
CA GLU A 52 -4.24 -8.94 14.63
C GLU A 52 -4.00 -8.08 13.38
N ALA A 53 -4.13 -8.64 12.18
CA ALA A 53 -4.01 -7.87 10.95
C ALA A 53 -5.14 -6.84 10.81
N ILE A 54 -6.38 -7.21 11.12
CA ILE A 54 -7.55 -6.32 11.11
C ILE A 54 -7.35 -5.17 12.08
N GLU A 55 -6.85 -5.45 13.28
CA GLU A 55 -6.60 -4.42 14.29
C GLU A 55 -5.52 -3.41 13.84
N LEU A 56 -4.51 -3.88 13.10
CA LEU A 56 -3.38 -3.05 12.67
C LEU A 56 -3.63 -2.23 11.39
N VAL A 57 -4.39 -2.75 10.42
CA VAL A 57 -4.58 -2.11 9.11
C VAL A 57 -6.03 -1.95 8.65
N GLY A 58 -6.99 -2.50 9.39
CA GLY A 58 -8.42 -2.43 9.10
C GLY A 58 -8.92 -3.62 8.26
N ILE A 59 -10.20 -3.96 8.45
CA ILE A 59 -10.85 -5.11 7.81
C ILE A 59 -10.87 -5.03 6.28
N ASP A 60 -11.16 -3.85 5.72
CA ASP A 60 -11.26 -3.66 4.27
C ASP A 60 -9.96 -4.04 3.55
N LEU A 61 -8.82 -3.70 4.16
CA LEU A 61 -7.51 -3.95 3.57
C LEU A 61 -7.11 -5.42 3.67
N VAL A 62 -7.48 -6.08 4.78
CA VAL A 62 -7.28 -7.51 4.96
C VAL A 62 -8.10 -8.29 3.94
N GLU A 63 -9.40 -7.98 3.79
CA GLU A 63 -10.27 -8.65 2.82
C GLU A 63 -9.84 -8.42 1.37
N LEU A 64 -9.39 -7.21 1.03
CA LEU A 64 -8.85 -6.93 -0.30
C LEU A 64 -7.60 -7.77 -0.58
N THR A 65 -6.71 -7.88 0.40
CA THR A 65 -5.47 -8.64 0.28
C THR A 65 -5.74 -10.15 0.14
N GLU A 66 -6.71 -10.68 0.87
CA GLU A 66 -7.17 -12.08 0.74
C GLU A 66 -7.64 -12.36 -0.70
N LYS A 67 -8.53 -11.52 -1.24
CA LYS A 67 -9.04 -11.65 -2.62
C LYS A 67 -7.93 -11.57 -3.66
N GLN A 68 -6.98 -10.66 -3.49
CA GLN A 68 -5.83 -10.55 -4.40
C GLN A 68 -4.92 -11.77 -4.35
N TYR A 69 -4.70 -12.33 -3.16
CA TYR A 69 -3.89 -13.52 -2.98
C TYR A 69 -4.55 -14.75 -3.64
N ASP A 70 -5.86 -14.91 -3.46
CA ASP A 70 -6.61 -16.00 -4.09
C ASP A 70 -6.58 -15.90 -5.62
N ALA A 71 -6.82 -14.72 -6.19
CA ALA A 71 -6.73 -14.50 -7.63
C ALA A 71 -5.33 -14.81 -8.19
N MET A 72 -4.28 -14.37 -7.51
CA MET A 72 -2.89 -14.69 -7.88
C MET A 72 -2.64 -16.21 -7.83
N LYS A 73 -3.19 -16.90 -6.83
CA LYS A 73 -3.02 -18.35 -6.67
C LYS A 73 -3.73 -19.11 -7.79
N GLU A 74 -4.94 -18.68 -8.17
CA GLU A 74 -5.67 -19.21 -9.32
C GLU A 74 -4.88 -19.04 -10.63
N ASP A 75 -4.30 -17.85 -10.86
CA ASP A 75 -3.47 -17.58 -12.04
C ASP A 75 -2.23 -18.49 -12.11
N VAL A 76 -1.57 -18.71 -10.96
CA VAL A 76 -0.41 -19.61 -10.86
C VAL A 76 -0.82 -21.07 -11.10
N GLU A 77 -1.92 -21.53 -10.51
CA GLU A 77 -2.45 -22.88 -10.73
C GLU A 77 -2.85 -23.11 -12.18
N TRP A 78 -3.45 -22.11 -12.83
CA TRP A 78 -3.73 -22.15 -14.27
C TRP A 78 -2.44 -22.30 -15.08
N ALA A 79 -1.41 -21.49 -14.79
CA ALA A 79 -0.12 -21.55 -15.48
C ALA A 79 0.63 -22.89 -15.31
N LEU A 80 0.46 -23.56 -14.17
CA LEU A 80 1.11 -24.85 -13.88
C LEU A 80 0.38 -26.05 -14.50
N ASN A 81 -0.88 -25.90 -14.89
CA ASN A 81 -1.69 -26.95 -15.53
C ASN A 81 -1.75 -26.81 -17.07
N LEU A 82 -0.90 -25.97 -17.65
CA LEU A 82 -0.64 -25.82 -19.09
C LEU A 82 0.40 -26.82 -19.59
#